data_AF-B4LZ69-F1
#
_entry.id   AF-B4LZ69-F1
#
_cell.length_a   1.000
_cell.length_b   1.000
_cell.length_c   1.000
_cell.angle_alpha   90.00
_cell.angle_beta   90.00
_cell.angle_gamma   90.00
#
_symmetry.space_group_name_H-M   'P 1'
#
loop_
_entity.id
_entity.type
_entity.pdbx_description
1 polymer ?
#
loop_
_entity_poly.entity_id
_entity_poly.type
_entity_poly.pdbx_seq_one_letter_code
_entity_poly.pdbx_strand_id
1 'polypeptide(L)'
;MEVENNNNTIVPENKKEHFAYKRSASVEIEDNAEKIKRLKQNGLETSSAAQGADPHVTEGTNKKLAAQRPPAQSPKKRIQLDNKNVAGLDKKPKHNKHETFMFGNYRHYYGKRILDKDFHDIRLDVLATQPELFRGKQLLDIGCNSGHLSLEIAKKFEVKSLVGLDIDRFLTHEAQMAVNLLKRASNVSAANAAGRFPYNVKFVHGNYVLADDVLLEIERPQYDIILCLSVTKWIHLNFCDAGLKQAFRRMYLQLRPGGKLILEPQSFDTYKRRKKLTDNIRENYNAIHFKPEQFTAYLLSPEVGFASMELMGMPEHCKAGFKRPIQIFSKV
;
A
#
# COMPACT_ATOMS: atom_id res chain seq x y z
N MET A 1 11.96 47.37 -5.91
CA MET A 1 11.01 47.67 -4.84
C MET A 1 10.90 46.42 -4.00
N GLU A 2 11.63 46.39 -2.90
CA GLU A 2 11.41 45.41 -1.83
C GLU A 2 10.21 45.87 -1.00
N VAL A 3 9.50 44.91 -0.41
CA VAL A 3 8.52 45.16 0.66
C VAL A 3 8.78 44.10 1.72
N GLU A 4 8.98 44.53 2.95
CA GLU A 4 9.63 43.74 3.99
C GLU A 4 8.65 42.83 4.75
N ASN A 5 9.19 41.76 5.34
CA ASN A 5 8.50 41.05 6.42
C ASN A 5 8.40 41.97 7.64
N ASN A 6 7.30 41.92 8.38
CA ASN A 6 7.28 42.39 9.76
C ASN A 6 6.44 41.49 10.66
N ASN A 7 7.08 40.92 11.68
CA ASN A 7 6.43 40.18 12.75
C ASN A 7 6.08 41.15 13.87
N ASN A 8 4.83 41.13 14.36
CA ASN A 8 4.56 41.12 15.81
C ASN A 8 3.07 40.94 16.11
N THR A 9 2.75 39.99 16.98
CA THR A 9 1.52 40.01 17.78
C THR A 9 1.88 39.47 19.15
N ILE A 10 1.67 40.28 20.18
CA ILE A 10 2.13 40.03 21.55
C ILE A 10 1.08 39.17 22.27
N VAL A 11 1.54 38.12 22.97
CA VAL A 11 0.69 37.26 23.80
C VAL A 11 0.63 37.82 25.22
N PRO A 12 -0.56 38.10 25.80
CA PRO A 12 -0.70 38.41 27.23
C PRO A 12 -0.58 37.16 28.09
N GLU A 13 0.29 37.16 29.10
CA GLU A 13 0.38 36.12 30.12
C GLU A 13 -0.57 36.34 31.30
N ASN A 14 -0.77 35.27 32.08
CA ASN A 14 -1.55 35.17 33.33
C ASN A 14 -3.08 35.07 33.14
N LYS A 15 -3.80 34.30 33.96
CA LYS A 15 -3.46 33.74 35.29
C LYS A 15 -3.63 32.22 35.38
N LYS A 16 -2.95 31.63 36.37
CA LYS A 16 -3.24 30.27 36.88
C LYS A 16 -4.34 30.34 37.93
N GLU A 17 -5.33 29.45 37.88
CA GLU A 17 -6.12 29.08 39.05
C GLU A 17 -6.21 27.55 39.18
N HIS A 18 -6.05 27.05 40.39
CA HIS A 18 -6.21 25.63 40.72
C HIS A 18 -7.65 25.37 41.13
N PHE A 19 -8.36 24.49 40.40
CA PHE A 19 -9.49 23.76 40.98
C PHE A 19 -9.39 22.27 40.67
N ALA A 20 -9.01 21.51 41.68
CA ALA A 20 -9.18 20.07 41.71
C ALA A 20 -10.54 19.74 42.33
N TYR A 21 -11.30 18.82 41.72
CA TYR A 21 -12.47 18.25 42.38
C TYR A 21 -12.50 16.72 42.22
N LYS A 22 -12.27 16.02 43.34
CA LYS A 22 -12.52 14.58 43.47
C LYS A 22 -13.94 14.38 44.01
N ARG A 23 -14.80 13.70 43.25
CA ARG A 23 -15.83 12.77 43.75
C ARG A 23 -15.90 11.62 42.74
N SER A 24 -15.77 10.34 43.05
CA SER A 24 -16.09 9.53 44.24
C SER A 24 -17.59 9.29 44.44
N ALA A 25 -18.12 8.30 43.72
CA ALA A 25 -19.35 7.58 44.06
C ALA A 25 -19.20 6.13 43.55
N SER A 26 -18.91 5.20 44.45
CA SER A 26 -19.03 3.76 44.20
C SER A 26 -20.46 3.33 44.51
N VAL A 27 -20.99 2.40 43.73
CA VAL A 27 -22.14 1.58 44.11
C VAL A 27 -21.78 0.14 43.78
N GLU A 28 -21.59 -0.65 44.83
CA GLU A 28 -21.47 -2.10 44.74
C GLU A 28 -22.87 -2.70 44.87
N ILE A 29 -23.22 -3.61 43.98
CA ILE A 29 -24.23 -4.63 44.25
C ILE A 29 -23.61 -5.95 43.79
N GLU A 30 -23.14 -6.73 44.76
CA GLU A 30 -22.90 -8.16 44.53
C GLU A 30 -24.25 -8.87 44.42
N ASP A 31 -24.36 -9.86 43.54
CA ASP A 31 -24.91 -11.14 43.96
C ASP A 31 -24.27 -12.28 43.16
N ASN A 32 -24.32 -13.50 43.70
CA ASN A 32 -23.33 -14.55 43.45
C ASN A 32 -23.97 -15.90 43.08
N ALA A 33 -23.69 -16.42 41.88
CA ALA A 33 -24.21 -17.71 41.42
C ALA A 33 -23.19 -18.56 40.62
N GLU A 34 -22.41 -19.33 41.40
CA GLU A 34 -21.95 -20.70 41.14
C GLU A 34 -21.19 -21.11 39.85
N LYS A 35 -19.97 -21.60 40.08
CA LYS A 35 -19.25 -22.53 39.19
C LYS A 35 -19.93 -23.90 39.16
N ILE A 36 -20.04 -24.54 37.99
CA ILE A 36 -20.00 -26.01 37.89
C ILE A 36 -18.94 -26.47 36.86
N LYS A 37 -17.94 -27.22 37.33
CA LYS A 37 -17.11 -28.10 36.49
C LYS A 37 -17.83 -29.44 36.31
N ARG A 38 -17.65 -30.10 35.16
CA ARG A 38 -17.52 -31.57 35.08
C ARG A 38 -16.82 -32.03 33.80
N LEU A 39 -15.90 -32.99 33.96
CA LEU A 39 -15.42 -33.87 32.89
C LEU A 39 -16.02 -35.27 33.09
N LYS A 40 -16.28 -35.98 31.99
CA LYS A 40 -16.12 -37.45 31.72
C LYS A 40 -16.70 -37.70 30.32
N GLN A 41 -16.10 -38.43 29.37
CA GLN A 41 -15.46 -39.76 29.30
C GLN A 41 -16.42 -40.96 29.16
N ASN A 42 -16.31 -41.59 27.97
CA ASN A 42 -16.35 -43.03 27.65
C ASN A 42 -17.71 -43.79 27.56
N GLY A 43 -17.72 -44.86 26.74
CA GLY A 43 -18.86 -45.64 26.22
C GLY A 43 -18.98 -45.47 24.69
N LEU A 44 -18.84 -46.46 23.77
CA LEU A 44 -19.01 -47.94 23.80
C LEU A 44 -20.45 -48.35 24.19
N GLU A 45 -21.26 -49.12 23.44
CA GLU A 45 -21.12 -49.92 22.19
C GLU A 45 -22.50 -49.96 21.39
N THR A 46 -22.87 -50.82 20.40
CA THR A 46 -22.29 -51.98 19.67
C THR A 46 -22.90 -52.16 18.24
N SER A 47 -22.18 -52.87 17.36
CA SER A 47 -22.60 -53.75 16.22
C SER A 47 -23.94 -53.66 15.45
N SER A 48 -23.87 -53.68 14.11
CA SER A 48 -24.29 -54.82 13.23
C SER A 48 -23.88 -54.55 11.75
N ALA A 49 -22.92 -55.26 11.15
CA ALA A 49 -23.04 -56.55 10.42
C ALA A 49 -23.40 -56.37 8.91
N ALA A 50 -22.89 -57.14 7.92
CA ALA A 50 -21.75 -58.08 7.84
C ALA A 50 -21.45 -58.42 6.34
N GLN A 51 -20.52 -59.36 6.08
CA GLN A 51 -20.14 -59.97 4.76
C GLN A 51 -19.31 -59.04 3.84
N GLY A 52 -18.31 -59.48 3.06
CA GLY A 52 -17.73 -60.82 2.76
C GLY A 52 -17.40 -60.93 1.25
N ALA A 53 -16.31 -61.53 0.75
CA ALA A 53 -15.15 -62.19 1.36
C ALA A 53 -13.91 -62.11 0.41
N ASP A 54 -12.75 -62.59 0.86
CA ASP A 54 -11.47 -62.75 0.10
C ASP A 54 -11.35 -64.21 -0.43
N PRO A 55 -10.46 -64.61 -1.39
CA PRO A 55 -9.01 -64.67 -1.10
C PRO A 55 -7.97 -64.60 -2.29
N HIS A 56 -6.70 -64.38 -1.88
CA HIS A 56 -5.47 -65.09 -2.29
C HIS A 56 -4.55 -64.60 -3.46
N VAL A 57 -3.24 -64.54 -3.15
CA VAL A 57 -2.00 -64.53 -4.02
C VAL A 57 -1.83 -63.34 -5.01
N THR A 58 -0.63 -62.81 -5.34
CA THR A 58 0.78 -63.20 -5.12
C THR A 58 1.67 -61.96 -4.91
N GLU A 59 2.90 -62.13 -4.42
CA GLU A 59 3.91 -61.07 -4.34
C GLU A 59 4.35 -60.51 -5.71
N GLY A 60 4.71 -59.22 -5.73
CA GLY A 60 5.30 -58.53 -6.88
C GLY A 60 6.10 -57.30 -6.45
N THR A 61 7.38 -57.49 -6.09
CA THR A 61 8.21 -56.41 -5.55
C THR A 61 8.66 -55.44 -6.65
N ASN A 62 8.50 -54.13 -6.43
CA ASN A 62 9.21 -53.13 -7.24
C ASN A 62 9.47 -51.81 -6.49
N LYS A 63 10.75 -51.46 -6.30
CA LYS A 63 11.18 -50.26 -5.56
C LYS A 63 11.13 -49.04 -6.48
N LYS A 64 10.26 -48.05 -6.20
CA LYS A 64 10.41 -46.71 -6.77
C LYS A 64 11.31 -45.82 -5.89
N LEU A 65 12.52 -45.58 -6.37
CA LEU A 65 13.50 -44.67 -5.78
C LEU A 65 12.96 -43.23 -5.75
N ALA A 66 13.07 -42.57 -4.59
CA ALA A 66 12.70 -41.17 -4.43
C ALA A 66 13.80 -40.24 -5.00
N ALA A 67 13.66 -39.86 -6.27
CA ALA A 67 14.57 -38.92 -6.93
C ALA A 67 14.42 -37.50 -6.34
N GLN A 68 15.41 -37.07 -5.53
CA GLN A 68 15.47 -35.70 -5.02
C GLN A 68 15.71 -34.73 -6.17
N ARG A 69 14.75 -33.84 -6.45
CA ARG A 69 14.91 -32.78 -7.46
C ARG A 69 15.70 -31.61 -6.85
N PRO A 70 16.83 -31.17 -7.44
CA PRO A 70 17.54 -29.99 -6.95
C PRO A 70 16.67 -28.73 -7.14
N PRO A 71 16.83 -27.70 -6.29
CA PRO A 71 16.04 -26.47 -6.38
C PRO A 71 16.34 -25.72 -7.68
N ALA A 72 15.27 -25.30 -8.37
CA ALA A 72 15.38 -24.60 -9.64
C ALA A 72 16.08 -23.23 -9.48
N GLN A 73 17.23 -23.07 -10.14
CA GLN A 73 17.92 -21.77 -10.19
C GLN A 73 17.20 -20.84 -11.18
N SER A 74 16.69 -19.71 -10.69
CA SER A 74 16.05 -18.68 -11.53
C SER A 74 17.09 -17.93 -12.39
N PRO A 75 16.83 -17.64 -13.68
CA PRO A 75 17.80 -17.01 -14.56
C PRO A 75 18.28 -15.63 -14.09
N LYS A 76 19.60 -15.42 -14.02
CA LYS A 76 20.21 -14.15 -13.65
C LYS A 76 20.39 -13.23 -14.85
N LYS A 77 19.34 -12.54 -15.29
CA LYS A 77 19.46 -11.29 -16.09
C LYS A 77 19.12 -10.08 -15.22
N ARG A 78 20.05 -9.76 -14.31
CA ARG A 78 20.12 -8.45 -13.66
C ARG A 78 20.70 -7.45 -14.67
N ILE A 79 20.14 -6.25 -14.77
CA ILE A 79 20.80 -5.14 -15.48
C ILE A 79 22.13 -4.85 -14.78
N GLN A 80 23.24 -5.15 -15.45
CA GLN A 80 24.58 -4.88 -14.92
C GLN A 80 24.92 -3.39 -15.09
N LEU A 81 24.82 -2.66 -14.00
CA LEU A 81 25.64 -1.46 -13.78
C LEU A 81 26.99 -1.94 -13.24
N ASP A 82 28.04 -1.84 -14.05
CA ASP A 82 29.38 -2.34 -13.70
C ASP A 82 30.08 -1.42 -12.69
N ASN A 83 29.75 -1.61 -11.40
CA ASN A 83 30.50 -1.05 -10.28
C ASN A 83 31.88 -1.73 -10.14
N LYS A 84 32.83 -1.37 -10.99
CA LYS A 84 34.26 -1.49 -10.67
C LYS A 84 34.68 -0.27 -9.84
N ASN A 85 35.64 -0.49 -8.92
CA ASN A 85 36.25 0.51 -8.03
C ASN A 85 35.39 1.02 -6.85
N VAL A 86 35.03 0.12 -5.93
CA VAL A 86 35.13 0.42 -4.48
C VAL A 86 35.79 -0.78 -3.80
N ALA A 87 37.05 -0.63 -3.39
CA ALA A 87 37.77 -1.62 -2.60
C ALA A 87 37.74 -1.22 -1.11
N GLY A 88 37.46 -2.20 -0.24
CA GLY A 88 37.52 -2.04 1.22
C GLY A 88 36.22 -1.56 1.87
N LEU A 89 35.44 -2.50 2.42
CA LEU A 89 34.69 -2.37 3.69
C LEU A 89 33.94 -3.69 3.99
N ASP A 90 34.67 -4.71 4.46
CA ASP A 90 34.12 -6.04 4.77
C ASP A 90 33.29 -6.09 6.06
N LYS A 91 32.15 -5.40 6.06
CA LYS A 91 31.06 -5.57 7.04
C LYS A 91 29.72 -5.59 6.32
N LYS A 92 29.25 -6.80 5.96
CA LYS A 92 27.86 -7.03 5.56
C LYS A 92 26.94 -6.42 6.64
N PRO A 93 26.01 -5.51 6.31
CA PRO A 93 25.15 -4.89 7.30
C PRO A 93 24.33 -5.99 7.99
N LYS A 94 24.38 -6.04 9.33
CA LYS A 94 23.54 -6.96 10.11
C LYS A 94 22.08 -6.61 9.85
N HIS A 95 21.34 -7.49 9.17
CA HIS A 95 19.91 -7.30 8.96
C HIS A 95 19.22 -7.10 10.32
N ASN A 96 18.64 -5.92 10.51
CA ASN A 96 17.89 -5.62 11.72
C ASN A 96 16.62 -6.47 11.72
N LYS A 97 16.46 -7.37 12.70
CA LYS A 97 15.37 -8.36 12.74
C LYS A 97 13.97 -7.73 12.87
N HIS A 98 13.89 -6.41 13.07
CA HIS A 98 12.66 -5.65 13.26
C HIS A 98 12.37 -4.63 12.14
N GLU A 99 12.77 -4.90 10.88
CA GLU A 99 12.11 -4.28 9.71
C GLU A 99 10.65 -4.76 9.62
N THR A 100 9.80 -4.17 10.47
CA THR A 100 8.36 -4.42 10.52
C THR A 100 7.70 -3.65 9.40
N PHE A 101 7.40 -4.34 8.29
CA PHE A 101 6.73 -3.80 7.10
C PHE A 101 5.24 -3.47 7.36
N MET A 102 4.96 -2.70 8.41
CA MET A 102 3.62 -2.40 8.92
C MET A 102 2.81 -1.50 7.97
N PHE A 103 3.50 -0.64 7.20
CA PHE A 103 2.92 0.18 6.14
C PHE A 103 2.98 -0.48 4.75
N GLY A 104 3.42 -1.75 4.66
CA GLY A 104 3.56 -2.44 3.37
C GLY A 104 4.79 -2.04 2.54
N ASN A 105 5.70 -1.27 3.13
CA ASN A 105 6.97 -0.74 2.61
C ASN A 105 8.03 -1.82 2.30
N TYR A 106 7.66 -2.87 1.57
CA TYR A 106 8.56 -3.96 1.22
C TYR A 106 9.63 -3.50 0.20
N ARG A 107 10.92 -3.53 0.59
CA ARG A 107 12.10 -3.32 -0.29
C ARG A 107 12.12 -4.17 -1.58
N HIS A 108 11.37 -5.26 -1.61
CA HIS A 108 11.26 -6.17 -2.75
C HIS A 108 9.79 -6.34 -3.18
N TYR A 109 9.01 -5.26 -3.17
CA TYR A 109 7.61 -5.26 -3.59
C TYR A 109 7.46 -5.70 -5.05
N TYR A 110 8.13 -5.00 -5.97
CA TYR A 110 8.07 -5.25 -7.40
C TYR A 110 8.56 -6.66 -7.77
N GLY A 111 9.71 -7.11 -7.24
CA GLY A 111 10.21 -8.49 -7.40
C GLY A 111 9.35 -9.60 -6.77
N LYS A 112 8.30 -9.25 -6.01
CA LYS A 112 7.26 -10.20 -5.56
C LYS A 112 5.96 -10.07 -6.36
N ARG A 113 5.67 -8.89 -6.91
CA ARG A 113 4.46 -8.58 -7.69
C ARG A 113 4.59 -9.05 -9.14
N ILE A 114 5.69 -8.65 -9.79
CA ILE A 114 5.97 -8.94 -11.19
C ILE A 114 6.31 -10.43 -11.32
N LEU A 115 5.64 -11.09 -12.26
CA LEU A 115 5.90 -12.47 -12.68
C LEU A 115 6.71 -12.54 -13.98
N ASP A 116 6.71 -11.45 -14.74
CA ASP A 116 7.32 -11.38 -16.05
C ASP A 116 8.86 -11.49 -15.98
N LYS A 117 9.45 -12.06 -17.04
CA LYS A 117 10.90 -12.31 -17.15
C LYS A 117 11.69 -11.05 -17.47
N ASP A 118 11.08 -10.12 -18.20
CA ASP A 118 11.68 -8.84 -18.62
C ASP A 118 11.32 -7.70 -17.64
N PHE A 119 10.75 -8.07 -16.48
CA PHE A 119 10.40 -7.22 -15.33
C PHE A 119 9.29 -6.19 -15.61
N HIS A 120 8.34 -6.52 -16.48
CA HIS A 120 7.19 -5.67 -16.80
C HIS A 120 6.06 -5.73 -15.75
N ASP A 121 5.60 -4.58 -15.23
CA ASP A 121 4.43 -4.50 -14.35
C ASP A 121 3.15 -4.39 -15.19
N ILE A 122 2.42 -5.51 -15.31
CA ILE A 122 1.15 -5.67 -16.05
C ILE A 122 0.09 -4.57 -15.82
N ARG A 123 0.19 -3.76 -14.75
CA ARG A 123 -0.63 -2.55 -14.58
C ARG A 123 -0.40 -1.53 -15.70
N LEU A 124 0.81 -1.44 -16.24
CA LEU A 124 1.18 -0.56 -17.36
C LEU A 124 0.43 -0.86 -18.66
N ASP A 125 -0.20 -2.02 -18.79
CA ASP A 125 -0.99 -2.38 -19.98
C ASP A 125 -2.46 -2.04 -19.78
N VAL A 126 -2.99 -2.23 -18.57
CA VAL A 126 -4.31 -1.71 -18.19
C VAL A 126 -4.32 -0.18 -18.29
N LEU A 127 -3.28 0.51 -17.78
CA LEU A 127 -3.10 1.96 -17.93
C LEU A 127 -2.95 2.38 -19.41
N ALA A 128 -2.35 1.53 -20.25
CA ALA A 128 -2.20 1.80 -21.68
C ALA A 128 -3.48 1.55 -22.52
N THR A 129 -4.59 1.15 -21.90
CA THR A 129 -5.92 1.21 -22.57
C THR A 129 -6.41 2.65 -22.73
N GLN A 130 -5.93 3.58 -21.90
CA GLN A 130 -6.30 5.00 -21.93
C GLN A 130 -5.05 5.91 -21.80
N PRO A 131 -4.09 5.88 -22.74
CA PRO A 131 -2.81 6.59 -22.59
C PRO A 131 -2.98 8.12 -22.54
N GLU A 132 -3.96 8.65 -23.29
CA GLU A 132 -4.30 10.07 -23.35
C GLU A 132 -4.91 10.62 -22.04
N LEU A 133 -5.28 9.74 -21.11
CA LEU A 133 -5.66 10.12 -19.75
C LEU A 133 -4.47 10.70 -18.97
N PHE A 134 -3.24 10.31 -19.33
CA PHE A 134 -2.00 10.65 -18.61
C PHE A 134 -1.11 11.64 -19.38
N ARG A 135 -1.22 11.69 -20.71
CA ARG A 135 -0.44 12.60 -21.57
C ARG A 135 -0.56 14.05 -21.11
N GLY A 136 0.58 14.70 -20.87
CA GLY A 136 0.63 16.10 -20.44
C GLY A 136 -0.05 16.41 -19.09
N LYS A 137 -0.41 15.39 -18.30
CA LYS A 137 -1.04 15.56 -16.97
C LYS A 137 -0.01 15.65 -15.85
N GLN A 138 -0.41 16.23 -14.73
CA GLN A 138 0.36 16.33 -13.49
C GLN A 138 -0.15 15.30 -12.49
N LEU A 139 0.71 14.35 -12.13
CA LEU A 139 0.38 13.15 -11.35
C LEU A 139 0.90 13.23 -9.91
N LEU A 140 0.11 12.69 -8.98
CA LEU A 140 0.57 12.22 -7.67
C LEU A 140 0.48 10.68 -7.62
N ASP A 141 1.49 10.00 -7.10
CA ASP A 141 1.49 8.55 -6.89
C ASP A 141 1.67 8.22 -5.40
N ILE A 142 0.61 7.72 -4.76
CA ILE A 142 0.52 7.54 -3.31
C ILE A 142 0.89 6.10 -2.94
N GLY A 143 1.97 5.94 -2.17
CA GLY A 143 2.57 4.64 -1.87
C GLY A 143 3.46 4.15 -3.01
N CYS A 144 4.25 5.04 -3.62
CA CYS A 144 5.06 4.76 -4.81
C CYS A 144 6.14 3.67 -4.61
N ASN A 145 6.43 3.29 -3.36
CA ASN A 145 7.48 2.34 -2.98
C ASN A 145 8.84 2.81 -3.57
N SER A 146 9.68 1.92 -4.10
CA SER A 146 10.94 2.31 -4.78
C SER A 146 10.75 2.93 -6.18
N GLY A 147 9.55 3.41 -6.52
CA GLY A 147 9.28 4.27 -7.68
C GLY A 147 9.28 3.59 -9.06
N HIS A 148 9.48 2.27 -9.17
CA HIS A 148 9.58 1.60 -10.48
C HIS A 148 8.36 1.81 -11.39
N LEU A 149 7.14 1.62 -10.88
CA LEU A 149 5.94 1.88 -11.70
C LEU A 149 5.81 3.36 -12.04
N SER A 150 6.07 4.25 -11.09
CA SER A 150 5.96 5.71 -11.26
C SER A 150 6.92 6.22 -12.35
N LEU A 151 8.13 5.67 -12.43
CA LEU A 151 9.10 5.97 -13.48
C LEU A 151 8.63 5.50 -14.86
N GLU A 152 8.15 4.26 -14.98
CA GLU A 152 7.65 3.75 -16.26
C GLU A 152 6.34 4.42 -16.69
N ILE A 153 5.45 4.83 -15.76
CA ILE A 153 4.29 5.67 -16.06
C ILE A 153 4.73 7.02 -16.64
N ALA A 154 5.65 7.72 -15.96
CA ALA A 154 6.10 9.05 -16.37
C ALA A 154 6.82 9.06 -17.72
N LYS A 155 7.44 7.93 -18.08
CA LYS A 155 8.14 7.69 -19.35
C LYS A 155 7.20 7.20 -20.47
N LYS A 156 6.38 6.16 -20.23
CA LYS A 156 5.51 5.51 -21.22
C LYS A 156 4.36 6.41 -21.69
N PHE A 157 3.88 7.31 -20.82
CA PHE A 157 2.70 8.14 -21.09
C PHE A 157 2.97 9.64 -21.18
N GLU A 158 4.24 10.06 -21.25
CA GLU A 158 4.64 11.46 -21.51
C GLU A 158 3.90 12.49 -20.64
N VAL A 159 3.92 12.25 -19.32
CA VAL A 159 3.25 13.09 -18.31
C VAL A 159 3.96 14.45 -18.17
N LYS A 160 3.23 15.51 -17.83
CA LYS A 160 3.81 16.84 -17.58
C LYS A 160 4.62 16.87 -16.29
N SER A 161 4.18 16.16 -15.25
CA SER A 161 4.96 15.92 -14.03
C SER A 161 4.44 14.71 -13.27
N LEU A 162 5.30 14.10 -12.46
CA LEU A 162 4.92 13.10 -11.47
C LEU A 162 5.62 13.33 -10.13
N VAL A 163 4.84 13.37 -9.06
CA VAL A 163 5.32 13.32 -7.68
C VAL A 163 5.00 11.95 -7.10
N GLY A 164 6.03 11.16 -6.78
CA GLY A 164 5.87 9.93 -6.00
C GLY A 164 5.98 10.22 -4.50
N LEU A 165 5.00 9.78 -3.72
CA LEU A 165 4.97 9.91 -2.27
C LEU A 165 4.99 8.52 -1.62
N ASP A 166 5.88 8.30 -0.66
CA ASP A 166 5.83 7.14 0.23
C ASP A 166 6.23 7.53 1.66
N ILE A 167 5.76 6.74 2.64
CA ILE A 167 6.03 6.93 4.07
C ILE A 167 7.43 6.43 4.46
N ASP A 168 8.08 5.62 3.61
CA ASP A 168 9.44 5.12 3.85
C ASP A 168 10.52 6.03 3.24
N ARG A 169 11.40 6.57 4.11
CA ARG A 169 12.49 7.47 3.71
C ARG A 169 13.56 6.77 2.87
N PHE A 170 13.77 5.48 3.05
CA PHE A 170 14.76 4.71 2.29
C PHE A 170 14.24 4.40 0.89
N LEU A 171 12.97 3.98 0.76
CA LEU A 171 12.37 3.70 -0.57
C LEU A 171 12.29 4.97 -1.43
N THR A 172 11.90 6.10 -0.85
CA THR A 172 11.85 7.39 -1.55
C THR A 172 13.25 7.91 -1.92
N HIS A 173 14.26 7.61 -1.11
CA HIS A 173 15.66 7.89 -1.45
C HIS A 173 16.15 6.98 -2.60
N GLU A 174 15.88 5.67 -2.57
CA GLU A 174 16.21 4.74 -3.66
C GLU A 174 15.56 5.18 -4.99
N ALA A 175 14.28 5.57 -4.96
CA ALA A 175 13.55 6.09 -6.11
C ALA A 175 14.17 7.41 -6.65
N GLN A 176 14.54 8.34 -5.77
CA GLN A 176 15.19 9.59 -6.17
C GLN A 176 16.63 9.37 -6.69
N MET A 177 17.35 8.35 -6.19
CA MET A 177 18.64 7.95 -6.77
C MET A 177 18.47 7.39 -8.17
N ALA A 178 17.44 6.60 -8.45
CA ALA A 178 17.14 6.11 -9.81
C ALA A 178 16.89 7.29 -10.78
N VAL A 179 16.09 8.28 -10.38
CA VAL A 179 15.91 9.54 -11.16
C VAL A 179 17.24 10.23 -11.42
N ASN A 180 18.12 10.32 -10.42
CA ASN A 180 19.40 11.02 -10.54
C ASN A 180 20.40 10.26 -11.45
N LEU A 181 20.36 8.93 -11.47
CA LEU A 181 21.12 8.11 -12.42
C LEU A 181 20.59 8.31 -13.86
N LEU A 182 19.28 8.29 -14.06
CA LEU A 182 18.66 8.58 -15.36
C LEU A 182 19.00 9.99 -15.87
N LYS A 183 19.07 10.99 -14.99
CA LYS A 183 19.52 12.36 -15.32
C LYS A 183 20.98 12.39 -15.76
N ARG A 184 21.87 11.64 -15.09
CA ARG A 184 23.30 11.53 -15.46
C ARG A 184 23.53 10.78 -16.77
N ALA A 185 22.62 9.86 -17.13
CA ALA A 185 22.64 9.13 -18.39
C ALA A 185 21.92 9.89 -19.54
N SER A 186 21.41 11.09 -19.29
CA SER A 186 20.78 11.90 -20.33
C SER A 186 21.80 12.80 -21.01
N ASN A 187 21.93 12.68 -22.33
CA ASN A 187 22.80 13.54 -23.15
C ASN A 187 22.18 14.93 -23.41
N VAL A 188 21.07 15.28 -22.76
CA VAL A 188 20.35 16.55 -22.92
C VAL A 188 20.65 17.46 -21.73
N SER A 189 20.97 18.73 -21.98
CA SER A 189 21.17 19.69 -20.90
C SER A 189 19.91 19.88 -20.06
N ALA A 190 20.05 20.08 -18.75
CA ALA A 190 18.90 20.18 -17.84
C ALA A 190 17.95 21.35 -18.19
N ALA A 191 18.46 22.42 -18.81
CA ALA A 191 17.66 23.52 -19.33
C ALA A 191 16.78 23.09 -20.52
N ASN A 192 17.34 22.33 -21.47
CA ASN A 192 16.62 21.86 -22.67
C ASN A 192 15.73 20.63 -22.39
N ALA A 193 15.90 19.98 -21.23
CA ALA A 193 15.11 18.85 -20.76
C ALA A 193 14.05 19.20 -19.70
N ALA A 194 13.91 20.48 -19.33
CA ALA A 194 12.92 20.94 -18.36
C ALA A 194 11.49 20.49 -18.75
N GLY A 195 10.76 19.89 -17.81
CA GLY A 195 9.42 19.35 -18.05
C GLY A 195 9.35 18.02 -18.83
N ARG A 196 10.49 17.42 -19.23
CA ARG A 196 10.54 16.11 -19.89
C ARG A 196 11.09 15.02 -18.94
N PHE A 197 10.84 13.75 -19.24
CA PHE A 197 11.45 12.63 -18.50
C PHE A 197 12.99 12.63 -18.67
N PRO A 198 13.79 12.39 -17.62
CA PRO A 198 13.45 12.12 -16.20
C PRO A 198 13.37 13.38 -15.29
N TYR A 199 13.39 14.59 -15.86
CA TYR A 199 13.38 15.85 -15.11
C TYR A 199 12.00 16.24 -14.57
N ASN A 200 10.93 15.74 -15.18
CA ASN A 200 9.54 15.86 -14.73
C ASN A 200 9.15 14.98 -13.51
N VAL A 201 10.05 14.11 -13.01
CA VAL A 201 9.80 13.21 -11.86
C VAL A 201 10.53 13.68 -10.59
N LYS A 202 9.82 13.65 -9.46
CA LYS A 202 10.35 13.87 -8.10
C LYS A 202 9.76 12.84 -7.13
N PHE A 203 10.56 12.39 -6.17
CA PHE A 203 10.07 11.59 -5.03
C PHE A 203 10.12 12.38 -3.72
N VAL A 204 9.14 12.14 -2.85
CA VAL A 204 8.92 12.85 -1.58
C VAL A 204 8.63 11.84 -0.47
N HIS A 205 9.23 12.04 0.70
CA HIS A 205 8.96 11.26 1.91
C HIS A 205 7.88 11.95 2.76
N GLY A 206 6.80 11.23 3.10
CA GLY A 206 5.79 11.70 4.03
C GLY A 206 4.58 10.76 4.16
N ASN A 207 3.83 10.90 5.25
CA ASN A 207 2.53 10.25 5.38
C ASN A 207 1.48 11.00 4.54
N TYR A 208 0.61 10.26 3.84
CA TYR A 208 -0.52 10.87 3.13
C TYR A 208 -1.75 11.05 4.03
N VAL A 209 -1.87 10.28 5.11
CA VAL A 209 -2.83 10.56 6.18
C VAL A 209 -2.32 11.75 6.98
N LEU A 210 -3.18 12.75 7.14
CA LEU A 210 -2.94 13.97 7.91
C LEU A 210 -3.09 13.69 9.40
N ALA A 211 -2.39 14.47 10.23
CA ALA A 211 -2.46 14.33 11.69
C ALA A 211 -3.83 14.76 12.28
N ASP A 212 -4.57 15.59 11.56
CA ASP A 212 -5.87 16.15 11.93
C ASP A 212 -6.69 16.43 10.65
N ASP A 213 -8.03 16.35 10.73
CA ASP A 213 -8.93 16.63 9.62
C ASP A 213 -9.00 18.12 9.26
N VAL A 214 -8.68 19.04 10.18
CA VAL A 214 -8.61 20.50 9.90
C VAL A 214 -7.59 20.83 8.81
N LEU A 215 -6.57 19.99 8.63
CA LEU A 215 -5.57 20.13 7.59
C LEU A 215 -6.12 19.86 6.17
N LEU A 216 -7.37 19.38 6.04
CA LEU A 216 -8.08 19.30 4.76
C LEU A 216 -8.54 20.68 4.25
N GLU A 217 -8.82 21.64 5.14
CA GLU A 217 -9.35 22.97 4.76
C GLU A 217 -8.36 23.81 3.95
N ILE A 218 -7.06 23.55 4.15
CA ILE A 218 -5.96 24.20 3.44
C ILE A 218 -5.55 23.47 2.16
N GLU A 219 -6.09 22.28 1.86
CA GLU A 219 -5.79 21.56 0.63
C GLU A 219 -6.33 22.30 -0.59
N ARG A 220 -5.60 22.22 -1.70
CA ARG A 220 -5.90 22.94 -2.94
C ARG A 220 -5.72 22.03 -4.17
N PRO A 221 -6.51 22.22 -5.24
CA PRO A 221 -6.33 21.49 -6.49
C PRO A 221 -4.94 21.65 -7.13
N GLN A 222 -4.19 20.56 -7.16
CA GLN A 222 -2.78 20.51 -7.58
C GLN A 222 -2.52 19.49 -8.68
N TYR A 223 -3.31 18.41 -8.74
CA TYR A 223 -3.10 17.29 -9.65
C TYR A 223 -4.26 17.13 -10.62
N ASP A 224 -3.95 16.61 -11.81
CA ASP A 224 -4.94 16.26 -12.82
C ASP A 224 -5.35 14.78 -12.65
N ILE A 225 -4.40 13.96 -12.18
CA ILE A 225 -4.55 12.54 -11.91
C ILE A 225 -3.90 12.20 -10.55
N ILE A 226 -4.55 11.40 -9.71
CA ILE A 226 -3.95 10.81 -8.51
C ILE A 226 -3.99 9.29 -8.63
N LEU A 227 -2.85 8.63 -8.42
CA LEU A 227 -2.72 7.17 -8.37
C LEU A 227 -2.75 6.71 -6.90
N CYS A 228 -3.64 5.78 -6.59
CA CYS A 228 -3.82 5.16 -5.28
C CYS A 228 -3.75 3.64 -5.43
N LEU A 229 -2.57 3.15 -5.84
CA LEU A 229 -2.41 1.80 -6.37
C LEU A 229 -1.84 0.84 -5.32
N SER A 230 -2.66 -0.07 -4.78
CA SER A 230 -2.28 -1.02 -3.71
C SER A 230 -1.92 -0.39 -2.35
N VAL A 231 -2.32 0.86 -2.07
CA VAL A 231 -2.00 1.55 -0.81
C VAL A 231 -3.16 1.53 0.21
N THR A 232 -4.41 1.43 -0.23
CA THR A 232 -5.61 1.57 0.63
C THR A 232 -5.58 0.69 1.87
N LYS A 233 -5.28 -0.62 1.75
CA LYS A 233 -5.17 -1.51 2.92
C LYS A 233 -4.16 -1.05 3.97
N TRP A 234 -3.05 -0.45 3.55
CA TRP A 234 -1.97 -0.07 4.45
C TRP A 234 -2.29 1.22 5.20
N ILE A 235 -2.99 2.15 4.56
CA ILE A 235 -3.65 3.27 5.25
C ILE A 235 -4.66 2.70 6.26
N HIS A 236 -5.57 1.86 5.79
CA HIS A 236 -6.71 1.33 6.55
C HIS A 236 -6.33 0.47 7.77
N LEU A 237 -5.26 -0.31 7.70
CA LEU A 237 -4.75 -1.09 8.84
C LEU A 237 -4.01 -0.24 9.89
N ASN A 238 -3.41 0.90 9.51
CA ASN A 238 -2.63 1.72 10.44
C ASN A 238 -3.43 2.90 11.03
N PHE A 239 -4.44 3.39 10.31
CA PHE A 239 -5.22 4.58 10.65
C PHE A 239 -6.75 4.35 10.66
N CYS A 240 -7.19 3.08 10.61
CA CYS A 240 -8.59 2.65 10.61
C CYS A 240 -9.47 3.31 9.51
N ASP A 241 -10.79 3.19 9.65
CA ASP A 241 -11.79 3.76 8.74
C ASP A 241 -11.60 5.27 8.56
N ALA A 242 -11.33 5.98 9.67
CA ALA A 242 -11.16 7.44 9.69
C ALA A 242 -10.02 7.91 8.79
N GLY A 243 -8.80 7.37 8.95
CA GLY A 243 -7.65 7.77 8.13
C GLY A 243 -7.80 7.41 6.65
N LEU A 244 -8.54 6.34 6.32
CA LEU A 244 -8.86 6.04 4.92
C LEU A 244 -9.93 6.99 4.35
N LYS A 245 -10.99 7.28 5.10
CA LYS A 245 -12.03 8.26 4.74
C LYS A 245 -11.44 9.65 4.52
N GLN A 246 -10.56 10.10 5.42
CA GLN A 246 -9.80 11.34 5.31
C GLN A 246 -8.89 11.33 4.07
N ALA A 247 -8.13 10.26 3.83
CA ALA A 247 -7.28 10.15 2.65
C ALA A 247 -8.08 10.24 1.34
N PHE A 248 -9.26 9.64 1.25
CA PHE A 248 -10.15 9.77 0.08
C PHE A 248 -10.67 11.21 -0.12
N ARG A 249 -11.07 11.90 0.95
CA ARG A 249 -11.42 13.34 0.90
C ARG A 249 -10.24 14.19 0.44
N ARG A 250 -9.03 13.92 0.95
CA ARG A 250 -7.79 14.58 0.54
C ARG A 250 -7.49 14.42 -0.95
N MET A 251 -7.66 13.21 -1.50
CA MET A 251 -7.49 12.96 -2.94
C MET A 251 -8.46 13.80 -3.78
N TYR A 252 -9.73 13.89 -3.37
CA TYR A 252 -10.72 14.70 -4.07
C TYR A 252 -10.41 16.20 -4.02
N LEU A 253 -9.99 16.73 -2.87
CA LEU A 253 -9.62 18.15 -2.70
C LEU A 253 -8.37 18.52 -3.52
N GLN A 254 -7.40 17.60 -3.62
CA GLN A 254 -6.17 17.79 -4.39
C GLN A 254 -6.33 17.65 -5.90
N LEU A 255 -7.46 17.12 -6.39
CA LEU A 255 -7.78 17.04 -7.82
C LEU A 255 -8.39 18.34 -8.36
N ARG A 256 -7.97 18.72 -9.57
CA ARG A 256 -8.64 19.77 -10.37
C ARG A 256 -10.04 19.33 -10.83
N PRO A 257 -10.93 20.27 -11.19
CA PRO A 257 -12.12 19.98 -12.00
C PRO A 257 -11.75 19.11 -13.21
N GLY A 258 -12.63 18.16 -13.54
CA GLY A 258 -12.40 17.09 -14.53
C GLY A 258 -11.37 16.00 -14.14
N GLY A 259 -10.58 16.19 -13.08
CA GLY A 259 -9.47 15.32 -12.69
C GLY A 259 -9.89 13.94 -12.15
N LYS A 260 -8.99 12.94 -12.21
CA LYS A 260 -9.32 11.54 -11.88
C LYS A 260 -8.50 10.95 -10.73
N LEU A 261 -9.15 10.14 -9.90
CA LEU A 261 -8.49 9.20 -8.98
C LEU A 261 -8.45 7.80 -9.60
N ILE A 262 -7.25 7.23 -9.75
CA ILE A 262 -7.01 5.87 -10.25
C ILE A 262 -6.74 4.95 -9.06
N LEU A 263 -7.67 4.04 -8.77
CA LEU A 263 -7.70 3.24 -7.55
C LEU A 263 -7.48 1.75 -7.83
N GLU A 264 -6.51 1.12 -7.16
CA GLU A 264 -6.33 -0.35 -7.14
C GLU A 264 -6.51 -0.85 -5.70
N PRO A 265 -7.75 -1.05 -5.22
CA PRO A 265 -8.00 -1.44 -3.84
C PRO A 265 -7.69 -2.93 -3.62
N GLN A 266 -7.26 -3.31 -2.41
CA GLN A 266 -7.09 -4.72 -2.05
C GLN A 266 -8.33 -5.25 -1.32
N SER A 267 -8.79 -6.45 -1.69
CA SER A 267 -9.91 -7.13 -1.02
C SER A 267 -9.61 -7.45 0.45
N PHE A 268 -10.67 -7.52 1.26
CA PHE A 268 -10.57 -7.61 2.72
C PHE A 268 -9.88 -8.90 3.21
N ASP A 269 -9.99 -10.02 2.47
CA ASP A 269 -9.26 -11.26 2.77
C ASP A 269 -7.74 -11.08 2.94
N THR A 270 -7.18 -10.11 2.21
CA THR A 270 -5.75 -9.83 2.22
C THR A 270 -5.28 -9.06 3.47
N TYR A 271 -6.22 -8.61 4.32
CA TYR A 271 -5.99 -7.94 5.60
C TYR A 271 -5.79 -8.97 6.73
N LYS A 272 -6.56 -10.08 6.73
CA LYS A 272 -6.46 -11.17 7.73
C LYS A 272 -5.04 -11.76 7.82
N ARG A 273 -4.28 -11.72 6.73
CA ARG A 273 -2.85 -12.14 6.63
C ARG A 273 -1.84 -11.11 7.17
N ARG A 274 -2.31 -9.96 7.67
CA ARG A 274 -1.51 -8.81 8.13
C ARG A 274 -1.94 -8.25 9.48
N LYS A 275 -3.13 -8.60 9.99
CA LYS A 275 -3.69 -8.17 11.29
C LYS A 275 -2.93 -8.56 12.58
N LYS A 276 -1.71 -9.09 12.46
CA LYS A 276 -0.83 -9.47 13.58
C LYS A 276 0.58 -8.87 13.42
N LEU A 277 0.74 -7.80 12.63
CA LEU A 277 2.03 -7.11 12.46
C LEU A 277 2.39 -6.22 13.67
N THR A 278 1.39 -5.56 14.25
CA THR A 278 1.45 -4.81 15.51
C THR A 278 0.10 -4.92 16.22
N ASP A 279 0.05 -4.58 17.51
CA ASP A 279 -1.19 -4.53 18.29
C ASP A 279 -2.18 -3.48 17.74
N ASN A 280 -1.71 -2.26 17.43
CA ASN A 280 -2.50 -1.23 16.73
C ASN A 280 -3.13 -1.76 15.42
N ILE A 281 -2.38 -2.50 14.60
CA ILE A 281 -2.90 -3.13 13.36
C ILE A 281 -3.96 -4.21 13.65
N ARG A 282 -3.88 -4.89 14.81
CA ARG A 282 -4.88 -5.87 15.26
C ARG A 282 -6.14 -5.19 15.75
N GLU A 283 -6.01 -4.15 16.57
CA GLU A 283 -7.13 -3.32 17.05
C GLU A 283 -7.86 -2.67 15.88
N ASN A 284 -7.14 -1.95 15.00
CA ASN A 284 -7.71 -1.36 13.79
C ASN A 284 -8.41 -2.41 12.92
N TYR A 285 -7.78 -3.56 12.64
CA TYR A 285 -8.44 -4.62 11.86
C TYR A 285 -9.80 -5.03 12.46
N ASN A 286 -9.88 -5.15 13.78
CA ASN A 286 -11.11 -5.55 14.46
C ASN A 286 -12.14 -4.41 14.47
N ALA A 287 -11.69 -3.15 14.48
CA ALA A 287 -12.53 -1.95 14.49
C ALA A 287 -12.96 -1.46 13.09
N ILE A 288 -12.39 -1.98 12.00
CA ILE A 288 -12.80 -1.59 10.63
C ILE A 288 -14.26 -1.97 10.39
N HIS A 289 -15.10 -1.01 10.01
CA HIS A 289 -16.46 -1.25 9.53
C HIS A 289 -16.56 -0.98 8.02
N PHE A 290 -15.90 0.07 7.52
CA PHE A 290 -15.89 0.52 6.13
C PHE A 290 -15.07 -0.40 5.19
N LYS A 291 -15.68 -1.46 4.64
CA LYS A 291 -14.97 -2.46 3.82
C LYS A 291 -14.67 -1.98 2.39
N PRO A 292 -13.68 -2.57 1.67
CA PRO A 292 -13.38 -2.27 0.27
C PRO A 292 -14.58 -2.27 -0.68
N GLU A 293 -15.55 -3.13 -0.40
CA GLU A 293 -16.79 -3.30 -1.16
C GLU A 293 -17.72 -2.07 -1.04
N GLN A 294 -17.52 -1.22 -0.02
CA GLN A 294 -18.23 0.05 0.19
C GLN A 294 -17.47 1.26 -0.37
N PHE A 295 -16.21 1.12 -0.81
CA PHE A 295 -15.37 2.26 -1.22
C PHE A 295 -16.00 3.04 -2.37
N THR A 296 -16.55 2.35 -3.39
CA THR A 296 -17.22 3.00 -4.53
C THR A 296 -18.39 3.87 -4.08
N ALA A 297 -19.28 3.34 -3.24
CA ALA A 297 -20.46 4.06 -2.77
C ALA A 297 -20.08 5.29 -1.93
N TYR A 298 -19.03 5.18 -1.11
CA TYR A 298 -18.50 6.28 -0.32
C TYR A 298 -17.84 7.37 -1.18
N LEU A 299 -17.02 6.99 -2.16
CA LEU A 299 -16.35 7.92 -3.07
C LEU A 299 -17.34 8.72 -3.94
N LEU A 300 -18.45 8.09 -4.33
CA LEU A 300 -19.54 8.72 -5.09
C LEU A 300 -20.57 9.44 -4.19
N SER A 301 -20.44 9.37 -2.86
CA SER A 301 -21.34 10.06 -1.93
C SER A 301 -20.97 11.54 -1.76
N PRO A 302 -21.88 12.39 -1.26
CA PRO A 302 -21.56 13.76 -0.85
C PRO A 302 -20.47 13.90 0.22
N GLU A 303 -20.06 12.82 0.93
CA GLU A 303 -18.91 12.85 1.83
C GLU A 303 -17.56 12.99 1.11
N VAL A 304 -17.52 12.80 -0.22
CA VAL A 304 -16.30 12.96 -1.06
C VAL A 304 -16.59 13.70 -2.36
N GLY A 305 -17.64 13.35 -3.10
CA GLY A 305 -18.13 14.11 -4.26
C GLY A 305 -17.60 13.71 -5.65
N PHE A 306 -17.03 12.51 -5.84
CA PHE A 306 -16.76 12.04 -7.20
C PHE A 306 -18.09 11.77 -7.94
N ALA A 307 -18.21 12.19 -9.20
CA ALA A 307 -19.46 12.15 -9.97
C ALA A 307 -19.70 10.80 -10.67
N SER A 308 -18.65 10.05 -11.00
CA SER A 308 -18.77 8.73 -11.63
C SER A 308 -17.59 7.81 -11.30
N MET A 309 -17.81 6.50 -11.45
CA MET A 309 -16.79 5.45 -11.37
C MET A 309 -16.88 4.56 -12.61
N GLU A 310 -15.74 4.31 -13.25
CA GLU A 310 -15.60 3.38 -14.37
C GLU A 310 -14.46 2.38 -14.11
N LEU A 311 -14.55 1.19 -14.70
CA LEU A 311 -13.53 0.14 -14.59
C LEU A 311 -12.56 0.26 -15.77
N MET A 312 -11.32 0.69 -15.52
CA MET A 312 -10.26 0.70 -16.54
C MET A 312 -9.86 -0.71 -16.95
N GLY A 313 -9.91 -1.67 -16.02
CA GLY A 313 -9.66 -3.08 -16.29
C GLY A 313 -9.13 -3.83 -15.07
N MET A 314 -8.59 -5.03 -15.31
CA MET A 314 -8.04 -5.89 -14.27
C MET A 314 -6.77 -6.58 -14.81
N PRO A 315 -5.61 -6.53 -14.11
CA PRO A 315 -4.38 -7.16 -14.60
C PRO A 315 -4.47 -8.69 -14.52
N GLU A 316 -4.81 -9.32 -15.64
CA GLU A 316 -5.02 -10.78 -15.75
C GLU A 316 -3.73 -11.59 -15.47
N HIS A 317 -2.63 -11.21 -16.10
CA HIS A 317 -1.39 -11.99 -16.10
C HIS A 317 -0.50 -11.74 -14.86
N CYS A 318 -1.05 -11.98 -13.66
CA CYS A 318 -0.29 -11.90 -12.40
C CYS A 318 -0.68 -13.01 -11.40
N LYS A 319 0.04 -13.11 -10.27
CA LYS A 319 -0.34 -14.03 -9.18
C LYS A 319 -1.71 -13.61 -8.66
N ALA A 320 -2.62 -14.56 -8.43
CA ALA A 320 -4.02 -14.30 -8.05
C ALA A 320 -4.23 -13.21 -6.97
N GLY A 321 -3.36 -13.13 -5.96
CA GLY A 321 -3.41 -12.08 -4.93
C GLY A 321 -3.10 -10.63 -5.38
N PHE A 322 -2.70 -10.43 -6.64
CA PHE A 322 -2.48 -9.12 -7.30
C PHE A 322 -3.47 -8.85 -8.44
N LYS A 323 -4.30 -9.82 -8.85
CA LYS A 323 -5.37 -9.63 -9.82
C LYS A 323 -6.49 -8.84 -9.13
N ARG A 324 -6.64 -7.57 -9.49
CA ARG A 324 -7.53 -6.59 -8.82
C ARG A 324 -8.06 -5.59 -9.85
N PRO A 325 -9.28 -5.06 -9.66
CA PRO A 325 -9.78 -3.98 -10.52
C PRO A 325 -8.91 -2.72 -10.37
N ILE A 326 -8.70 -2.02 -11.49
CA ILE A 326 -8.24 -0.63 -11.53
C ILE A 326 -9.44 0.22 -11.91
N GLN A 327 -9.89 1.07 -10.99
CA GLN A 327 -11.06 1.92 -11.13
C GLN A 327 -10.62 3.37 -11.37
N ILE A 328 -11.40 4.12 -12.14
CA ILE A 328 -11.24 5.56 -12.35
C ILE A 328 -12.44 6.23 -11.68
N PHE A 329 -12.19 7.19 -10.80
CA PHE A 329 -13.22 8.04 -10.21
C PHE A 329 -13.09 9.45 -10.77
N SER A 330 -14.18 9.99 -11.34
CA SER A 330 -14.21 11.30 -12.00
C SER A 330 -14.65 12.41 -11.06
N LYS A 331 -13.81 13.42 -10.87
CA LYS A 331 -14.25 14.74 -10.40
C LYS A 331 -14.83 15.53 -11.57
N VAL A 332 -15.85 16.33 -11.29
CA VAL A 332 -16.38 17.38 -12.19
C VAL A 332 -15.64 18.69 -11.93
#